data_AF-A0A2N9MWZ6-F1
#
_entry.id   AF-A0A2N9MWZ6-F1
#
_cell.length_a   1.000
_cell.length_b   1.000
_cell.length_c   1.000
_cell.angle_alpha   90.00
_cell.angle_beta   90.00
_cell.angle_gamma   90.00
#
_symmetry.space_group_name_H-M   'P 1'
#
loop_
_entity.id
_entity.type
_entity.pdbx_description
1 polymer ?
#
loop_
_entity_poly.entity_id
_entity_poly.type
_entity_poly.pdbx_seq_one_letter_code
_entity_poly.pdbx_strand_id
1 'polypeptide(L)'
;MIYHSGTIKLQKRYSYGLTFLAFFTMQKGIQNSPGNLFLNQQEQRAVTGLTQKYRFVSSMTYEMPFGHGKKWMNHGRVTDWLFGGYSFAWNYSIWAPTPAGIGYSGGTYLNPVTGALGGRQDYPSYEPEPGSAIYLLKDPQLRSGWQDIGTNRFVQAAQNPIVTNCGTAPIMQPNGATFGNLCEAVAPSFTNGNLPGNEWIEQRIIGSNASMYKDFRIKEKFKAQIRLDYFTPFKWFNWSQSNTTMTQTNPLTFMTPGLNDNGDSTEGGPSEMQLSFRIRF
;
A
#
# COMPACT_ATOMS: atom_id res chain seq x y z
N MET A 1 8.58 23.10 -2.51
CA MET A 1 7.92 21.94 -1.89
C MET A 1 7.24 22.40 -0.60
N ILE A 2 6.00 22.03 -0.37
CA ILE A 2 5.23 22.36 0.84
C ILE A 2 4.90 21.06 1.56
N TYR A 3 5.07 20.99 2.86
CA TYR A 3 4.82 19.78 3.63
C TYR A 3 3.99 20.08 4.87
N HIS A 4 2.88 19.36 5.03
CA HIS A 4 2.01 19.42 6.19
C HIS A 4 2.03 18.07 6.89
N SER A 5 2.23 18.04 8.20
CA SER A 5 2.12 16.80 8.97
C SER A 5 1.64 17.02 10.39
N GLY A 6 1.05 15.99 10.97
CA GLY A 6 0.68 15.95 12.38
C GLY A 6 0.74 14.51 12.88
N THR A 7 1.21 14.33 14.12
CA THR A 7 1.31 13.02 14.76
C THR A 7 0.65 13.05 16.13
N ILE A 8 -0.22 12.08 16.37
CA ILE A 8 -0.86 11.83 17.67
C ILE A 8 -0.18 10.63 18.30
N LYS A 9 0.25 10.76 19.56
CA LYS A 9 0.83 9.69 20.37
C LYS A 9 -0.14 9.32 21.48
N LEU A 10 -0.51 8.04 21.55
CA LEU A 10 -1.27 7.47 22.66
C LEU A 10 -0.37 6.51 23.43
N GLN A 11 -0.27 6.69 24.74
CA GLN A 11 0.59 5.86 25.58
C GLN A 11 -0.13 5.47 26.87
N LYS A 12 -0.16 4.17 27.15
CA LYS A 12 -0.44 3.62 28.47
C LYS A 12 0.87 3.08 29.05
N ARG A 13 1.36 3.76 30.09
CA ARG A 13 2.45 3.24 30.92
C ARG A 13 1.93 2.02 31.70
N TYR A 14 2.83 1.08 32.00
CA TYR A 14 2.51 -0.23 32.60
C TYR A 14 1.42 -0.14 33.67
N SER A 15 0.32 -0.85 33.47
CA SER A 15 -0.79 -0.90 34.41
C SER A 15 -1.55 -2.21 34.22
N TYR A 16 -1.74 -2.97 35.32
CA TYR A 16 -2.40 -4.28 35.32
C TYR A 16 -1.82 -5.26 34.28
N GLY A 17 -0.49 -5.28 34.12
CA GLY A 17 0.20 -6.15 33.16
C GLY A 17 0.17 -5.65 31.71
N LEU A 18 -0.52 -4.54 31.40
CA LEU A 18 -0.62 -3.99 30.05
C LEU A 18 0.32 -2.79 29.86
N THR A 19 1.11 -2.83 28.79
CA THR A 19 1.78 -1.66 28.21
C THR A 19 1.28 -1.47 26.78
N PHE A 20 0.98 -0.23 26.40
CA PHE A 20 0.47 0.08 25.06
C PHE A 20 1.05 1.41 24.55
N LEU A 21 1.44 1.43 23.28
CA LEU A 21 1.95 2.59 22.59
C LEU A 21 1.38 2.61 21.17
N ALA A 22 0.82 3.73 20.75
CA ALA A 22 0.36 3.93 19.39
C ALA A 22 0.72 5.32 18.86
N PHE A 23 0.98 5.38 17.56
CA PHE A 23 1.21 6.59 16.80
C PHE A 23 0.28 6.62 15.60
N PHE A 24 -0.36 7.76 15.40
CA PHE A 24 -1.07 8.06 14.17
C PHE A 24 -0.45 9.30 13.55
N THR A 25 0.09 9.17 12.35
CA THR A 25 0.69 10.26 11.59
C THR A 25 -0.14 10.49 10.33
N MET A 26 -0.54 11.74 10.12
CA MET A 26 -1.10 12.22 8.87
C MET A 26 -0.09 13.18 8.24
N GLN A 27 0.20 13.00 6.96
CA GLN A 27 1.10 13.89 6.23
C GLN A 27 0.63 14.15 4.81
N LYS A 28 0.98 15.31 4.26
CA LYS A 28 0.72 15.70 2.88
C LYS A 28 1.87 16.57 2.40
N GLY A 29 2.70 16.01 1.51
CA GLY A 29 3.67 16.75 0.73
C GLY A 29 3.05 17.21 -0.59
N ILE A 30 3.37 18.44 -0.98
CA ILE A 30 2.98 19.04 -2.25
C ILE A 30 4.23 19.54 -2.95
N GLN A 31 4.40 19.17 -4.21
CA GLN A 31 5.47 19.63 -5.08
C GLN A 31 4.90 20.32 -6.31
N ASN A 32 5.72 21.21 -6.85
CA ASN A 32 5.54 21.79 -8.16
C ASN A 32 6.86 21.52 -8.88
N SER A 33 6.80 20.87 -10.03
CA SER A 33 8.01 20.55 -10.79
C SER A 33 7.72 20.63 -12.28
N PRO A 34 7.52 21.85 -12.82
CA PRO A 34 7.19 22.04 -14.23
C PRO A 34 8.28 21.57 -15.20
N GLY A 35 9.48 21.23 -14.73
CA GLY A 35 10.58 20.69 -15.54
C GLY A 35 11.20 21.66 -16.55
N ASN A 36 10.57 22.82 -16.77
CA ASN A 36 10.99 23.84 -17.72
C ASN A 36 11.11 25.22 -17.05
N LEU A 37 12.22 25.93 -17.31
CA LEU A 37 12.54 27.24 -16.74
C LEU A 37 11.63 28.38 -17.25
N PHE A 38 10.98 28.18 -18.40
CA PHE A 38 10.05 29.13 -19.00
C PHE A 38 8.60 28.95 -18.50
N LEU A 39 8.33 27.93 -17.69
CA LEU A 39 7.04 27.74 -17.02
C LEU A 39 7.01 28.42 -15.65
N ASN A 40 5.82 28.85 -15.25
CA ASN A 40 5.61 29.34 -13.90
C ASN A 40 5.87 28.19 -12.89
N GLN A 41 6.69 28.45 -11.88
CA GLN A 41 7.02 27.49 -10.82
C GLN A 41 5.81 27.09 -9.95
N GLN A 42 4.67 27.76 -10.12
CA GLN A 42 3.41 27.41 -9.48
C GLN A 42 2.62 26.33 -10.24
N GLU A 43 3.00 26.00 -11.47
CA GLU A 43 2.36 24.98 -12.30
C GLU A 43 2.70 23.55 -11.86
N GLN A 44 1.91 22.59 -12.36
CA GLN A 44 2.09 21.15 -12.10
C GLN A 44 2.13 20.81 -10.59
N ARG A 45 1.22 21.42 -9.83
CA ARG A 45 1.09 21.17 -8.40
C ARG A 45 0.49 19.79 -8.15
N ALA A 46 1.27 18.91 -7.55
CA ALA A 46 0.92 17.50 -7.32
C ALA A 46 1.28 17.06 -5.90
N VAL A 47 0.64 15.99 -5.43
CA VAL A 47 1.08 15.32 -4.19
C VAL A 47 2.47 14.72 -4.45
N THR A 48 3.35 14.71 -3.46
CA THR A 48 4.68 14.14 -3.64
C THR A 48 4.61 12.62 -3.60
N GLY A 49 5.42 11.93 -4.42
CA GLY A 49 5.56 10.47 -4.39
C GLY A 49 6.18 9.92 -3.10
N LEU A 50 6.53 10.78 -2.14
CA LEU A 50 7.03 10.42 -0.81
C LEU A 50 5.96 10.58 0.28
N THR A 51 4.78 11.09 -0.06
CA THR A 51 3.71 11.30 0.91
C THR A 51 3.13 9.96 1.35
N GLN A 52 3.21 9.58 2.63
CA GLN A 52 2.41 8.46 3.17
C GLN A 52 1.24 9.04 3.96
N LYS A 53 0.10 9.23 3.29
CA LYS A 53 -1.00 10.10 3.78
C LYS A 53 -1.49 9.76 5.18
N TYR A 54 -1.64 8.47 5.46
CA TYR A 54 -2.06 7.94 6.75
C TYR A 54 -1.11 6.82 7.16
N ARG A 55 -0.54 6.92 8.37
CA ARG A 55 0.24 5.85 8.98
C ARG A 55 -0.18 5.67 10.43
N PHE A 56 -0.63 4.48 10.77
CA PHE A 56 -0.91 4.07 12.14
C PHE A 56 0.02 2.92 12.52
N VAL A 57 0.69 3.02 13.66
CA VAL A 57 1.53 1.96 14.20
C VAL A 57 1.25 1.84 15.68
N SER A 58 1.10 0.61 16.16
CA SER A 58 0.82 0.29 17.55
C SER A 58 1.62 -0.92 18.01
N SER A 59 1.99 -0.89 19.29
CA SER A 59 2.68 -1.97 19.97
C SER A 59 2.06 -2.14 21.36
N MET A 60 1.77 -3.38 21.71
CA MET A 60 1.13 -3.77 22.96
C MET A 60 1.89 -4.95 23.55
N THR A 61 2.12 -4.92 24.86
CA THR A 61 2.53 -6.09 25.63
C THR A 61 1.57 -6.30 26.80
N TYR A 62 1.11 -7.53 26.98
CA TYR A 62 0.18 -7.91 28.02
C TYR A 62 0.68 -9.15 28.76
N GLU A 63 1.01 -8.97 30.04
CA GLU A 63 1.24 -10.08 30.96
C GLU A 63 -0.09 -10.71 31.32
N MET A 64 -0.23 -12.01 31.03
CA MET A 64 -1.46 -12.70 31.31
C MET A 64 -1.73 -12.73 32.83
N PRO A 65 -2.99 -12.53 33.24
CA PRO A 65 -3.40 -12.51 34.64
C PRO A 65 -3.56 -13.91 35.25
N PHE A 66 -2.94 -14.94 34.67
CA PHE A 66 -2.98 -16.32 35.13
C PHE A 66 -1.67 -16.72 35.83
N GLY A 67 -1.78 -17.49 36.92
CA GLY A 67 -0.65 -18.07 37.65
C GLY A 67 -0.45 -17.52 39.07
N HIS A 68 0.63 -17.95 39.72
CA HIS A 68 0.91 -17.64 41.11
C HIS A 68 1.17 -16.13 41.31
N GLY A 69 0.40 -15.53 42.21
CA GLY A 69 0.46 -14.08 42.48
C GLY A 69 -0.29 -13.22 41.46
N LYS A 70 -1.01 -13.83 40.50
CA LYS A 70 -1.88 -13.14 39.54
C LYS A 70 -3.36 -13.32 39.90
N LYS A 71 -4.25 -12.61 39.18
CA LYS A 71 -5.68 -12.48 39.49
C LYS A 71 -6.45 -13.80 39.36
N TRP A 72 -6.05 -14.66 38.42
CA TRP A 72 -6.76 -15.90 38.08
C TRP A 72 -5.79 -17.10 38.10
N MET A 73 -6.33 -18.32 38.28
CA MET A 73 -5.55 -19.58 38.30
C MET A 73 -4.35 -19.55 39.27
N ASN A 74 -4.55 -19.01 40.48
CA ASN A 74 -3.54 -18.88 41.53
C ASN A 74 -3.49 -20.09 42.49
N HIS A 75 -4.24 -21.16 42.22
CA HIS A 75 -4.32 -22.36 43.05
C HIS A 75 -3.92 -23.61 42.24
N GLY A 76 -2.99 -24.40 42.79
CA GLY A 76 -2.49 -25.65 42.20
C GLY A 76 -1.13 -25.51 41.51
N ARG A 77 -0.17 -26.36 41.88
CA ARG A 77 1.21 -26.35 41.34
C ARG A 77 1.28 -26.66 39.84
N VAL A 78 0.43 -27.57 39.36
CA VAL A 78 0.44 -28.02 37.95
C VAL A 78 -0.26 -27.03 37.04
N THR A 79 -1.38 -26.47 37.48
CA THR A 79 -2.15 -25.44 36.76
C THR A 79 -1.35 -24.16 36.62
N ASP A 80 -0.65 -23.72 37.67
CA ASP A 80 0.28 -22.60 37.63
C ASP A 80 1.48 -22.89 36.70
N TRP A 81 2.07 -24.08 36.79
CA TRP A 81 3.18 -24.46 35.92
C TRP A 81 2.80 -24.55 34.44
N LEU A 82 1.57 -24.94 34.10
CA LEU A 82 1.10 -25.00 32.71
C LEU A 82 0.62 -23.62 32.21
N PHE A 83 -0.30 -22.97 32.92
CA PHE A 83 -1.01 -21.77 32.43
C PHE A 83 -0.47 -20.44 32.97
N GLY A 84 0.42 -20.46 33.97
CA GLY A 84 0.98 -19.25 34.57
C GLY A 84 2.11 -18.61 33.77
N GLY A 85 2.28 -17.29 33.91
CA GLY A 85 3.52 -16.59 33.50
C GLY A 85 3.70 -16.33 32.01
N TYR A 86 2.63 -16.38 31.22
CA TYR A 86 2.69 -16.00 29.81
C TYR A 86 2.67 -14.49 29.62
N SER A 87 3.46 -14.02 28.67
CA SER A 87 3.42 -12.66 28.15
C SER A 87 3.06 -12.69 26.68
N PHE A 88 2.10 -11.86 26.31
CA PHE A 88 1.65 -11.68 24.95
C PHE A 88 2.14 -10.33 24.42
N ALA A 89 2.66 -10.30 23.20
CA ALA A 89 2.99 -9.06 22.50
C ALA A 89 2.22 -8.99 21.18
N TRP A 90 1.75 -7.81 20.84
CA TRP A 90 1.02 -7.52 19.61
C TRP A 90 1.56 -6.25 18.98
N ASN A 91 2.01 -6.34 17.74
CA ASN A 91 2.36 -5.20 16.92
C ASN A 91 1.39 -5.12 15.76
N TYR A 92 0.95 -3.91 15.45
CA TYR A 92 0.05 -3.67 14.33
C TYR A 92 0.37 -2.35 13.67
N SER A 93 0.47 -2.37 12.35
CA SER A 93 0.71 -1.22 11.52
C SER A 93 -0.25 -1.24 10.33
N ILE A 94 -0.71 -0.06 9.94
CA ILE A 94 -1.49 0.12 8.73
C ILE A 94 -1.11 1.46 8.12
N TRP A 95 -0.87 1.48 6.82
CA TRP A 95 -0.55 2.72 6.13
C TRP A 95 -1.11 2.75 4.72
N ALA A 96 -1.40 3.96 4.24
CA ALA A 96 -1.61 4.20 2.83
C ALA A 96 -0.23 4.20 2.14
N PRO A 97 -0.04 3.43 1.05
CA PRO A 97 1.17 3.50 0.23
C PRO A 97 1.42 4.90 -0.31
N THR A 98 2.61 5.09 -0.87
CA THR A 98 2.94 6.33 -1.56
C THR A 98 2.06 6.50 -2.80
N PRO A 99 1.56 7.72 -3.07
CA PRO A 99 0.81 8.01 -4.27
C PRO A 99 1.63 7.74 -5.54
N ALA A 100 0.94 7.32 -6.60
CA ALA A 100 1.46 7.06 -7.93
C ALA A 100 0.62 7.79 -8.99
N GLY A 101 1.19 8.01 -10.17
CA GLY A 101 0.45 8.50 -11.33
C GLY A 101 -0.33 7.39 -12.03
N ILE A 102 -1.49 7.70 -12.62
CA ILE A 102 -2.04 6.87 -13.68
C ILE A 102 -1.59 7.41 -15.04
N GLY A 103 -1.79 6.63 -16.10
CA GLY A 103 -1.47 7.12 -17.43
C GLY A 103 -1.87 6.19 -18.55
N TYR A 104 -1.69 6.68 -19.77
CA TYR A 104 -2.01 6.00 -21.00
C TYR A 104 -0.79 5.99 -21.92
N SER A 105 -0.50 4.85 -22.54
CA SER A 105 0.58 4.69 -23.52
C SER A 105 0.10 4.03 -24.81
N GLY A 106 0.70 4.46 -25.93
CA GLY A 106 0.31 4.02 -27.27
C GLY A 106 -0.92 4.73 -27.81
N GLY A 107 -1.21 5.96 -27.37
CA GLY A 107 -2.32 6.74 -27.91
C GLY A 107 -2.06 7.13 -29.36
N THR A 108 -3.04 6.95 -30.23
CA THR A 108 -2.99 7.36 -31.63
C THR A 108 -3.97 8.49 -31.91
N TYR A 109 -3.55 9.42 -32.77
CA TYR A 109 -4.36 10.50 -33.32
C TYR A 109 -4.27 10.51 -34.83
N LEU A 110 -5.35 10.95 -35.46
CA LEU A 110 -5.32 11.28 -36.87
C LEU A 110 -4.61 12.63 -37.04
N ASN A 111 -3.51 12.63 -37.79
CA ASN A 111 -2.83 13.87 -38.13
C ASN A 111 -3.72 14.68 -39.09
N PRO A 112 -4.11 15.92 -38.75
CA PRO A 112 -5.02 16.71 -39.57
C PRO A 112 -4.41 17.18 -40.90
N VAL A 113 -3.07 17.16 -41.03
CA VAL A 113 -2.34 17.58 -42.24
C VAL A 113 -2.09 16.40 -43.18
N THR A 114 -1.68 15.25 -42.65
CA THR A 114 -1.30 14.08 -43.47
C THR A 114 -2.39 13.02 -43.59
N GLY A 115 -3.42 13.06 -42.73
CA GLY A 115 -4.46 12.02 -42.67
C GLY A 115 -3.95 10.67 -42.19
N ALA A 116 -2.70 10.57 -41.74
CA ALA A 116 -2.12 9.35 -41.19
C ALA A 116 -2.37 9.24 -39.68
N LEU A 117 -2.52 8.00 -39.19
CA LEU A 117 -2.52 7.73 -37.75
C LEU A 117 -1.09 7.79 -37.22
N GLY A 118 -0.88 8.51 -36.13
CA GLY A 118 0.41 8.62 -35.46
C GLY A 118 0.25 8.90 -33.97
N GLY A 119 1.36 8.96 -33.24
CA GLY A 119 1.35 9.38 -31.83
C GLY A 119 0.92 10.84 -31.65
N ARG A 120 0.62 11.22 -30.41
CA ARG A 120 0.45 12.63 -30.03
C ARG A 120 1.68 13.43 -30.48
N GLN A 121 1.44 14.58 -31.10
CA GLN A 121 2.49 15.52 -31.44
C GLN A 121 2.58 16.59 -30.36
N ASP A 122 3.77 16.71 -29.79
CA ASP A 122 4.08 17.71 -28.78
C ASP A 122 5.00 18.79 -29.34
N TYR A 123 5.02 19.92 -28.64
CA TYR A 123 5.97 20.97 -28.93
C TYR A 123 7.40 20.45 -28.78
N PRO A 124 8.38 20.97 -29.53
CA PRO A 124 9.77 20.58 -29.38
C PRO A 124 10.23 20.69 -27.92
N SER A 125 11.13 19.81 -27.48
CA SER A 125 11.53 19.70 -26.07
C SER A 125 12.16 20.97 -25.46
N TYR A 126 12.51 21.97 -26.27
CA TYR A 126 12.98 23.28 -25.80
C TYR A 126 11.84 24.26 -25.50
N GLU A 127 10.63 23.98 -25.97
CA GLU A 127 9.42 24.72 -25.60
C GLU A 127 8.83 24.13 -24.31
N PRO A 128 8.21 24.97 -23.47
CA PRO A 128 7.57 24.52 -22.25
C PRO A 128 6.39 23.59 -22.53
N GLU A 129 6.55 22.29 -22.26
CA GLU A 129 5.45 21.33 -22.21
C GLU A 129 4.52 21.67 -21.05
N PRO A 130 3.30 22.19 -21.30
CA PRO A 130 2.50 22.74 -20.23
C PRO A 130 1.65 21.61 -19.62
N GLY A 131 2.22 20.89 -18.67
CA GLY A 131 1.45 19.95 -17.85
C GLY A 131 1.35 18.54 -18.41
N SER A 132 0.35 17.79 -17.95
CA SER A 132 0.17 16.38 -18.33
C SER A 132 -0.19 16.23 -19.81
N ALA A 133 0.20 15.11 -20.42
CA ALA A 133 -0.23 14.70 -21.75
C ALA A 133 -1.63 14.07 -21.79
N ILE A 134 -2.32 14.01 -20.64
CA ILE A 134 -3.50 13.17 -20.43
C ILE A 134 -4.60 13.97 -19.75
N TYR A 135 -5.83 13.78 -20.21
CA TYR A 135 -7.06 14.16 -19.54
C TYR A 135 -7.52 13.08 -18.57
N LEU A 136 -7.77 13.50 -17.34
CA LEU A 136 -8.59 12.75 -16.39
C LEU A 136 -10.06 13.02 -16.70
N LEU A 137 -10.73 12.03 -17.28
CA LEU A 137 -12.17 12.08 -17.56
C LEU A 137 -12.98 11.74 -16.31
N LYS A 138 -12.49 10.81 -15.49
CA LYS A 138 -13.14 10.37 -14.25
C LYS A 138 -12.12 9.73 -13.30
N ASP A 139 -12.30 9.95 -12.00
CA ASP A 139 -11.50 9.28 -10.99
C ASP A 139 -11.71 7.76 -11.01
N PRO A 140 -10.63 6.95 -11.00
CA PRO A 140 -10.70 5.51 -10.77
C PRO A 140 -11.39 5.18 -9.43
N GLN A 141 -12.37 4.29 -9.48
CA GLN A 141 -13.15 3.83 -8.33
C GLN A 141 -12.80 2.40 -7.97
N LEU A 142 -12.42 2.19 -6.72
CA LEU A 142 -12.12 0.87 -6.16
C LEU A 142 -13.34 -0.06 -6.31
N ARG A 143 -13.11 -1.23 -6.90
CA ARG A 143 -14.13 -2.25 -7.10
C ARG A 143 -14.55 -2.86 -5.76
N SER A 144 -15.83 -3.18 -5.62
CA SER A 144 -16.30 -4.02 -4.50
C SER A 144 -15.63 -5.39 -4.57
N GLY A 145 -15.05 -5.86 -3.46
CA GLY A 145 -14.27 -7.10 -3.45
C GLY A 145 -12.99 -7.01 -4.30
N TRP A 146 -12.33 -5.84 -4.35
CA TRP A 146 -11.04 -5.64 -5.04
C TRP A 146 -9.96 -6.67 -4.66
N GLN A 147 -10.11 -7.31 -3.50
CA GLN A 147 -9.21 -8.38 -3.05
C GLN A 147 -9.29 -9.61 -3.96
N ASP A 148 -10.42 -9.85 -4.59
CA ASP A 148 -10.60 -10.99 -5.48
C ASP A 148 -10.09 -10.67 -6.89
N ILE A 149 -8.89 -11.17 -7.21
CA ILE A 149 -8.27 -11.04 -8.53
C ILE A 149 -8.73 -12.14 -9.51
N GLY A 150 -9.68 -12.99 -9.12
CA GLY A 150 -10.13 -14.15 -9.91
C GLY A 150 -9.21 -15.36 -9.76
N THR A 151 -9.35 -16.33 -10.66
CA THR A 151 -8.61 -17.61 -10.61
C THR A 151 -7.17 -17.51 -11.12
N ASN A 152 -6.80 -16.40 -11.77
CA ASN A 152 -5.56 -16.27 -12.52
C ASN A 152 -4.46 -15.55 -11.73
N ARG A 153 -3.94 -16.18 -10.67
CA ARG A 153 -2.86 -15.60 -9.86
C ARG A 153 -1.60 -15.27 -10.68
N PHE A 154 -1.21 -16.13 -11.62
CA PHE A 154 0.05 -16.05 -12.37
C PHE A 154 -0.08 -15.47 -13.78
N VAL A 155 -1.29 -15.09 -14.20
CA VAL A 155 -1.56 -14.53 -15.53
C VAL A 155 -2.23 -13.18 -15.34
N GLN A 156 -1.43 -12.11 -15.29
CA GLN A 156 -1.88 -10.77 -14.91
C GLN A 156 -3.00 -10.25 -15.83
N ALA A 157 -2.88 -10.47 -17.14
CA ALA A 157 -3.89 -10.04 -18.10
C ALA A 157 -5.27 -10.74 -17.95
N ALA A 158 -5.35 -11.80 -17.16
CA ALA A 158 -6.59 -12.52 -16.87
C ALA A 158 -7.05 -12.33 -15.41
N GLN A 159 -6.44 -11.39 -14.68
CA GLN A 159 -6.86 -10.99 -13.35
C GLN A 159 -8.00 -9.98 -13.41
N ASN A 160 -8.85 -9.99 -12.39
CA ASN A 160 -9.82 -8.93 -12.19
C ASN A 160 -9.10 -7.64 -11.74
N PRO A 161 -9.29 -6.50 -12.43
CA PRO A 161 -8.72 -5.24 -12.00
C PRO A 161 -9.28 -4.81 -10.65
N ILE A 162 -8.50 -4.04 -9.88
CA ILE A 162 -8.92 -3.51 -8.59
C ILE A 162 -9.87 -2.31 -8.73
N VAL A 163 -9.96 -1.74 -9.93
CA VAL A 163 -10.86 -0.63 -10.31
C VAL A 163 -11.97 -1.14 -11.24
N THR A 164 -13.16 -0.56 -11.14
CA THR A 164 -14.34 -1.05 -11.88
C THR A 164 -14.84 -0.13 -13.00
N ASN A 165 -14.54 1.17 -12.96
CA ASN A 165 -15.20 2.18 -13.79
C ASN A 165 -14.37 2.72 -14.96
N CYS A 166 -13.10 2.32 -15.08
CA CYS A 166 -12.23 2.81 -16.14
C CYS A 166 -12.31 1.97 -17.41
N GLY A 167 -12.68 0.69 -17.30
CA GLY A 167 -12.58 -0.26 -18.40
C GLY A 167 -11.13 -0.63 -18.72
N THR A 168 -10.94 -1.83 -19.26
CA THR A 168 -9.61 -2.38 -19.62
C THR A 168 -9.46 -2.57 -21.13
N ALA A 169 -10.27 -1.84 -21.91
CA ALA A 169 -10.25 -1.86 -23.36
C ALA A 169 -10.04 -0.43 -23.89
N PRO A 170 -9.13 -0.22 -24.85
CA PRO A 170 -8.97 1.07 -25.51
C PRO A 170 -10.28 1.48 -26.22
N ILE A 171 -10.66 2.74 -26.08
CA ILE A 171 -11.80 3.30 -26.81
C ILE A 171 -11.37 3.56 -28.25
N MET A 172 -11.96 2.81 -29.18
CA MET A 172 -11.81 3.02 -30.63
C MET A 172 -12.71 4.17 -31.08
N GLN A 173 -12.15 5.13 -31.80
CA GLN A 173 -12.91 6.21 -32.42
C GLN A 173 -13.38 5.85 -33.84
N PRO A 174 -14.39 6.58 -34.37
CA PRO A 174 -14.87 6.39 -35.74
C PRO A 174 -13.80 6.51 -36.84
N ASN A 175 -12.74 7.29 -36.58
CA ASN A 175 -11.60 7.47 -37.48
C ASN A 175 -10.49 6.42 -37.29
N GLY A 176 -10.73 5.37 -36.50
CA GLY A 176 -9.77 4.30 -36.21
C GLY A 176 -8.72 4.63 -35.16
N ALA A 177 -8.70 5.85 -34.62
CA ALA A 177 -7.76 6.26 -33.57
C ALA A 177 -8.14 5.73 -32.19
N THR A 178 -7.15 5.59 -31.31
CA THR A 178 -7.31 5.08 -29.93
C THR A 178 -6.52 5.93 -28.97
N PHE A 179 -7.20 6.64 -28.08
CA PHE A 179 -6.51 7.57 -27.19
C PHE A 179 -6.87 7.44 -25.71
N GLY A 180 -7.63 6.44 -25.27
CA GLY A 180 -8.10 6.44 -23.89
C GLY A 180 -8.89 5.22 -23.44
N ASN A 181 -9.24 5.21 -22.17
CA ASN A 181 -10.32 4.43 -21.58
C ASN A 181 -11.39 5.37 -21.00
N LEU A 182 -12.24 4.87 -20.11
CA LEU A 182 -13.34 5.65 -19.52
C LEU A 182 -12.89 6.62 -18.40
N CYS A 183 -11.68 6.46 -17.87
CA CYS A 183 -11.11 7.33 -16.83
C CYS A 183 -10.07 8.31 -17.37
N GLU A 184 -9.32 7.91 -18.39
CA GLU A 184 -8.23 8.72 -18.94
C GLU A 184 -8.26 8.73 -20.47
N ALA A 185 -7.93 9.87 -21.05
CA ALA A 185 -7.70 10.00 -22.48
C ALA A 185 -6.47 10.86 -22.70
N VAL A 186 -5.62 10.50 -23.63
CA VAL A 186 -4.53 11.34 -24.10
C VAL A 186 -5.13 12.68 -24.56
N ALA A 187 -4.41 13.78 -24.32
CA ALA A 187 -4.80 15.09 -24.81
C ALA A 187 -4.45 15.22 -26.30
N PRO A 188 -5.25 15.94 -27.11
CA PRO A 188 -4.90 16.25 -28.49
C PRO A 188 -3.51 16.86 -28.60
N SER A 189 -2.90 16.72 -29.79
CA SER A 189 -1.63 17.35 -30.11
C SER A 189 -1.64 18.83 -29.77
N PHE A 190 -0.53 19.34 -29.23
CA PHE A 190 -0.35 20.74 -28.84
C PHE A 190 -1.36 21.26 -27.79
N THR A 191 -2.08 20.36 -27.12
CA THR A 191 -3.05 20.69 -26.09
C THR A 191 -2.64 20.08 -24.76
N ASN A 192 -2.84 20.81 -23.67
CA ASN A 192 -2.51 20.36 -22.33
C ASN A 192 -3.59 19.44 -21.78
N GLY A 193 -3.14 18.36 -21.18
CA GLY A 193 -3.93 17.50 -20.30
C GLY A 193 -4.15 18.13 -18.92
N ASN A 194 -5.02 17.52 -18.14
CA ASN A 194 -5.37 17.96 -16.78
C ASN A 194 -5.16 16.85 -15.72
N LEU A 195 -4.62 15.69 -16.10
CA LEU A 195 -4.33 14.61 -15.17
C LEU A 195 -3.31 15.12 -14.13
N PRO A 196 -3.70 15.23 -12.84
CA PRO A 196 -2.78 15.65 -11.80
C PRO A 196 -1.73 14.55 -11.61
N GLY A 197 -0.51 14.90 -11.24
CA GLY A 197 0.47 13.86 -10.86
C GLY A 197 0.13 13.25 -9.49
N ASN A 198 0.46 11.97 -9.32
CA ASN A 198 0.41 11.27 -8.03
C ASN A 198 -0.99 11.28 -7.38
N GLU A 199 -1.99 11.11 -8.22
CA GLU A 199 -3.44 11.12 -7.96
C GLU A 199 -3.95 9.77 -7.45
N TRP A 200 -3.30 8.68 -7.83
CA TRP A 200 -3.67 7.33 -7.41
C TRP A 200 -2.96 6.96 -6.11
N ILE A 201 -3.74 6.53 -5.12
CA ILE A 201 -3.20 5.94 -3.89
C ILE A 201 -3.73 4.52 -3.83
N GLU A 202 -2.79 3.59 -3.73
CA GLU A 202 -3.13 2.18 -3.67
C GLU A 202 -3.85 1.79 -2.39
N GLN A 203 -4.33 0.55 -2.39
CA GLN A 203 -4.91 -0.06 -1.22
C GLN A 203 -3.93 -0.06 -0.03
N ARG A 204 -4.46 0.07 1.19
CA ARG A 204 -3.69 0.14 2.43
C ARG A 204 -2.85 -1.12 2.69
N ILE A 205 -1.62 -0.99 3.14
CA ILE A 205 -0.84 -2.15 3.60
C ILE A 205 -1.08 -2.35 5.10
N ILE A 206 -1.31 -3.59 5.53
CA ILE A 206 -1.48 -3.97 6.93
C ILE A 206 -0.37 -4.95 7.34
N GLY A 207 0.38 -4.58 8.38
CA GLY A 207 1.30 -5.46 9.09
C GLY A 207 0.76 -5.79 10.47
N SER A 208 0.84 -7.04 10.88
CA SER A 208 0.45 -7.43 12.24
C SER A 208 1.26 -8.62 12.70
N ASN A 209 1.83 -8.56 13.90
CA ASN A 209 2.65 -9.64 14.46
C ASN A 209 2.22 -9.92 15.89
N ALA A 210 1.99 -11.18 16.20
CA ALA A 210 1.73 -11.66 17.55
C ALA A 210 2.95 -12.43 18.07
N SER A 211 3.22 -12.32 19.37
CA SER A 211 4.22 -13.13 20.05
C SER A 211 3.68 -13.57 21.39
N MET A 212 3.93 -14.82 21.77
CA MET A 212 3.60 -15.33 23.08
C MET A 212 4.79 -16.08 23.63
N TYR A 213 5.24 -15.72 24.82
CA TYR A 213 6.37 -16.36 25.46
C TYR A 213 6.12 -16.63 26.93
N LYS A 214 6.83 -17.62 27.45
CA LYS A 214 6.82 -18.01 28.85
C LYS A 214 8.23 -18.33 29.31
N ASP A 215 8.61 -17.73 30.43
CA ASP A 215 9.83 -18.03 31.13
C ASP A 215 9.55 -19.01 32.26
N PHE A 216 10.35 -20.07 32.38
CA PHE A 216 10.29 -21.01 33.49
C PHE A 216 11.69 -21.35 34.02
N ARG A 217 11.78 -21.56 35.33
CA ARG A 217 13.01 -22.01 35.98
C ARG A 217 13.06 -23.53 35.93
N ILE A 218 14.17 -24.09 35.43
CA ILE A 218 14.44 -25.54 35.47
C ILE A 218 15.13 -25.89 36.79
N LYS A 219 16.18 -25.14 37.16
CA LYS A 219 16.90 -25.19 38.44
C LYS A 219 17.36 -23.78 38.82
N GLU A 220 17.96 -23.61 39.99
CA GLU A 220 18.42 -22.30 40.51
C GLU A 220 19.29 -21.52 39.52
N LYS A 221 20.13 -22.22 38.74
CA LYS A 221 21.02 -21.63 37.73
C LYS A 221 20.44 -21.62 36.31
N PHE A 222 19.40 -22.40 36.01
CA PHE A 222 18.90 -22.58 34.65
C PHE A 222 17.52 -21.98 34.45
N LYS A 223 17.42 -20.98 33.57
CA LYS A 223 16.16 -20.39 33.10
C LYS A 223 15.92 -20.79 31.65
N ALA A 224 14.73 -21.26 31.34
CA ALA A 224 14.32 -21.56 29.98
C ALA A 224 13.17 -20.65 29.54
N GLN A 225 13.11 -20.38 28.25
CA GLN A 225 12.06 -19.62 27.58
C GLN A 225 11.56 -20.42 26.40
N ILE A 226 10.24 -20.56 26.28
CA ILE A 226 9.57 -20.97 25.04
C ILE A 226 8.88 -19.72 24.50
N ARG A 227 9.04 -19.46 23.20
CA ARG A 227 8.42 -18.33 22.52
C ARG A 227 7.89 -18.75 21.16
N LEU A 228 6.63 -18.42 20.90
CA LEU A 228 5.97 -18.51 19.61
C LEU A 228 5.84 -17.10 19.04
N ASP A 229 6.38 -16.87 17.86
CA ASP A 229 6.15 -15.67 17.06
C ASP A 229 5.26 -16.03 15.88
N TYR A 230 4.22 -15.24 15.65
CA TYR A 230 3.31 -15.39 14.51
C TYR A 230 3.24 -14.05 13.76
N PHE A 231 3.90 -14.01 12.60
CA PHE A 231 3.84 -12.92 11.64
C PHE A 231 2.57 -13.03 10.79
N THR A 232 1.88 -11.90 10.60
CA THR A 232 0.60 -11.78 9.87
C THR A 232 -0.45 -12.85 10.24
N PRO A 233 -0.86 -12.92 11.52
CA PRO A 233 -1.77 -13.94 12.03
C PRO A 233 -3.21 -13.86 11.48
N PHE A 234 -3.53 -12.81 10.74
CA PHE A 234 -4.81 -12.64 10.06
C PHE A 234 -4.61 -12.59 8.56
N LYS A 235 -5.60 -13.09 7.81
CA LYS A 235 -5.64 -13.02 6.36
C LYS A 235 -5.93 -11.59 5.90
N TRP A 236 -4.87 -10.80 5.72
CA TRP A 236 -4.92 -9.50 5.04
C TRP A 236 -4.50 -9.65 3.58
N PHE A 237 -5.10 -8.85 2.70
CA PHE A 237 -4.72 -8.78 1.30
C PHE A 237 -3.83 -7.56 1.11
N ASN A 238 -2.52 -7.79 0.98
CA ASN A 238 -1.52 -6.77 0.66
C ASN A 238 -1.01 -7.03 -0.76
N TRP A 239 -1.82 -6.68 -1.76
CA TRP A 239 -1.40 -6.81 -3.15
C TRP A 239 -0.20 -5.91 -3.46
N SER A 240 0.65 -6.36 -4.38
CA SER A 240 1.72 -5.53 -4.94
C SER A 240 1.16 -4.37 -5.75
N GLN A 241 2.05 -3.44 -6.09
CA GLN A 241 1.69 -2.24 -6.85
C GLN A 241 0.94 -2.62 -8.12
N SER A 242 -0.22 -2.02 -8.31
CA SER A 242 -1.05 -2.17 -9.50
C SER A 242 -0.41 -1.51 -10.71
N ASN A 243 -0.62 -2.07 -11.91
CA ASN A 243 -0.20 -1.39 -13.13
C ASN A 243 -1.11 -0.18 -13.37
N THR A 244 -0.59 1.01 -13.13
CA THR A 244 -1.33 2.27 -13.25
C THR A 244 -1.30 2.87 -14.65
N THR A 245 -0.60 2.23 -15.61
CA THR A 245 -0.52 2.71 -16.99
C THR A 245 -1.27 1.78 -17.92
N MET A 246 -2.34 2.27 -18.56
CA MET A 246 -3.01 1.53 -19.61
C MET A 246 -2.18 1.61 -20.90
N THR A 247 -1.90 0.47 -21.51
CA THR A 247 -1.17 0.41 -22.79
C THR A 247 -2.09 -0.14 -23.86
N GLN A 248 -1.96 0.33 -25.10
CA GLN A 248 -2.74 -0.22 -26.21
C GLN A 248 -2.41 -1.70 -26.49
N THR A 249 -1.15 -2.11 -26.28
CA THR A 249 -0.70 -3.48 -26.54
C THR A 249 -1.17 -4.47 -25.48
N ASN A 250 -1.22 -4.05 -24.22
CA ASN A 250 -1.62 -4.89 -23.08
C ASN A 250 -2.62 -4.15 -22.19
N PRO A 251 -3.82 -3.83 -22.68
CA PRO A 251 -4.78 -3.00 -21.95
C PRO A 251 -5.43 -3.75 -20.78
N LEU A 252 -5.45 -5.09 -20.84
CA LEU A 252 -6.01 -5.96 -19.80
C LEU A 252 -5.23 -5.95 -18.48
N THR A 253 -3.97 -5.51 -18.48
CA THR A 253 -3.19 -5.43 -17.24
C THR A 253 -3.44 -4.14 -16.46
N PHE A 254 -4.16 -3.17 -17.03
CA PHE A 254 -4.45 -1.91 -16.34
C PHE A 254 -5.23 -2.14 -15.05
N MET A 255 -4.78 -1.51 -13.97
CA MET A 255 -5.33 -1.64 -12.61
C MET A 255 -5.34 -3.08 -12.08
N THR A 256 -4.52 -3.97 -12.62
CA THR A 256 -4.30 -5.31 -12.04
C THR A 256 -3.02 -5.30 -11.19
N PRO A 257 -2.99 -6.01 -10.05
CA PRO A 257 -1.78 -6.11 -9.24
C PRO A 257 -0.69 -6.89 -9.96
N GLY A 258 0.57 -6.66 -9.58
CA GLY A 258 1.69 -7.43 -10.09
C GLY A 258 1.62 -8.92 -9.70
N LEU A 259 2.39 -9.75 -10.40
CA LEU A 259 2.48 -11.19 -10.14
C LEU A 259 3.33 -11.55 -8.91
N ASN A 260 4.10 -10.58 -8.39
CA ASN A 260 4.95 -10.78 -7.23
C ASN A 260 4.18 -10.48 -5.94
N ASP A 261 4.47 -11.25 -4.89
CA ASP A 261 4.04 -10.97 -3.53
C ASP A 261 5.06 -10.11 -2.78
N ASN A 262 4.64 -9.46 -1.70
CA ASN A 262 5.57 -8.89 -0.73
C ASN A 262 6.37 -10.03 -0.08
N GLY A 263 7.70 -9.87 0.00
CA GLY A 263 8.56 -10.91 0.58
C GLY A 263 8.35 -11.10 2.09
N ASP A 264 8.73 -12.26 2.60
CA ASP A 264 8.56 -12.70 4.00
C ASP A 264 9.16 -11.72 5.03
N SER A 265 10.24 -11.04 4.66
CA SER A 265 10.90 -10.03 5.49
C SER A 265 10.21 -8.66 5.51
N THR A 266 9.12 -8.51 4.75
CA THR A 266 8.42 -7.23 4.57
C THR A 266 7.18 -7.18 5.46
N GLU A 267 6.96 -6.03 6.09
CA GLU A 267 5.76 -5.80 6.89
C GLU A 267 4.50 -5.93 6.02
N GLY A 268 3.65 -6.93 6.31
CA GLY A 268 2.50 -7.29 5.46
C GLY A 268 2.73 -8.46 4.50
N GLY A 269 3.88 -9.16 4.60
CA GLY A 269 4.16 -10.42 3.90
C GLY A 269 3.31 -11.62 4.36
N PRO A 270 3.57 -12.82 3.84
CA PRO A 270 2.78 -14.02 4.13
C PRO A 270 2.84 -14.43 5.61
N SER A 271 1.85 -15.20 6.02
CA SER A 271 1.70 -15.71 7.39
C SER A 271 2.81 -16.71 7.72
N GLU A 272 3.60 -16.43 8.75
CA GLU A 272 4.71 -17.28 9.20
C GLU A 272 4.69 -17.50 10.72
N MET A 273 4.98 -18.72 11.16
CA MET A 273 5.11 -19.07 12.58
C MET A 273 6.53 -19.53 12.90
N GLN A 274 7.10 -18.99 13.96
CA GLN A 274 8.42 -19.38 14.47
C GLN A 274 8.30 -19.82 15.93
N LEU A 275 8.75 -21.04 16.21
CA LEU A 275 8.87 -21.55 17.57
C LEU A 275 10.34 -21.52 17.99
N SER A 276 10.62 -20.84 19.10
CA SER A 276 11.97 -20.75 19.65
C SER A 276 12.01 -21.24 21.09
N PHE A 277 13.13 -21.88 21.41
CA PHE A 277 13.46 -22.33 22.75
C PHE A 277 14.84 -21.79 23.11
N ARG A 278 14.95 -21.20 24.30
CA ARG A 278 16.20 -20.61 24.80
C ARG A 278 16.45 -21.08 26.22
N ILE A 279 17.69 -21.46 26.52
CA ILE A 279 18.16 -21.67 27.89
C ILE A 279 19.20 -20.60 28.22
N ARG A 280 19.11 -20.01 29.41
CA ARG A 280 20.13 -19.15 30.03
C ARG A 280 20.66 -19.87 31.28
N PHE A 281 21.98 -19.95 31.41
CA PHE A 281 22.73 -20.55 32.51
C PHE A 281 23.58 -19.50 33.22
#